data_AF-A0A1L9WIQ9-F1
#
_entry.id   AF-A0A1L9WIQ9-F1
#
_cell.length_a   1.000
_cell.length_b   1.000
_cell.length_c   1.000
_cell.angle_alpha   90.00
_cell.angle_beta   90.00
_cell.angle_gamma   90.00
#
_symmetry.space_group_name_H-M   'P 1'
#
loop_
_entity.id
_entity.type
_entity.pdbx_description
1 polymer ?
#
loop_
_entity_poly.entity_id
_entity_poly.type
_entity_poly.pdbx_seq_one_letter_code
_entity_poly.pdbx_strand_id
1 'polypeptide(L)'
;MWTLLEARDAASKAAYNTNVQLWTMYAIGVAVTMLRTWSQARVVGWRHLRLDDYLVWVGILFYTAQVSLAYNVGAVAHGLANNSMTDAQRAALSPESPEYHARVIGSKIQLAGWATYSALISFLKLSMLAFYTRLMNGLGRRYRIPIYIGFVLVVGSFLASIITILASCRPFHKNWQIYPNPGNICQPAISMPVVAITFASNLLTDPYLILLPIPMLWGSSLKVIKKIAATIILSAGIFILVCATLKAVFIIVEQDNGASLAEEWGTRETFAAVITTNLPMVFHLLRTWLARAFGSAFQSSQKSYKNPSGFQTIGGGGGLGGSSSRNRGKASDPITIGLTFTESEERMMDNMKMQALKAYPAPVSPHPDTDNGAIVVSNQIEITHETRSSAHSDAEAAGRTTPHAPEESWLR
;
A
#
# COMPACT_ATOMS: atom_id res chain seq x y z
N MET A 1 -24.63 -46.40 -16.18
CA MET A 1 -25.41 -45.76 -15.11
C MET A 1 -24.53 -45.35 -13.94
N TRP A 2 -23.80 -46.28 -13.30
CA TRP A 2 -22.86 -45.98 -12.22
C TRP A 2 -21.78 -44.94 -12.57
N THR A 3 -21.14 -45.09 -13.73
CA THR A 3 -20.13 -44.13 -14.23
C THR A 3 -20.68 -42.72 -14.48
N LEU A 4 -21.95 -42.61 -14.88
CA LEU A 4 -22.61 -41.32 -15.10
C LEU A 4 -22.97 -40.64 -13.77
N LEU A 5 -23.37 -41.42 -12.76
CA LEU A 5 -23.64 -40.92 -11.42
C LEU A 5 -22.35 -40.43 -10.75
N GLU A 6 -21.27 -41.20 -10.84
CA GLU A 6 -19.95 -40.80 -10.32
C GLU A 6 -19.45 -39.51 -10.98
N ALA A 7 -19.58 -39.39 -12.30
CA ALA A 7 -19.19 -38.17 -13.02
C ALA A 7 -20.02 -36.95 -12.59
N ARG A 8 -21.33 -37.13 -12.41
CA ARG A 8 -22.24 -36.07 -11.93
C ARG A 8 -21.90 -35.63 -10.50
N ASP A 9 -21.62 -36.59 -9.63
CA ASP A 9 -21.31 -36.32 -8.22
C ASP A 9 -19.94 -35.63 -8.09
N ALA A 10 -18.97 -36.03 -8.91
CA ALA A 10 -17.67 -35.35 -9.00
C ALA A 10 -17.81 -33.90 -9.49
N ALA A 11 -18.59 -33.66 -10.55
CA ALA A 11 -18.86 -32.31 -11.06
C ALA A 11 -19.58 -31.42 -10.02
N SER A 12 -20.55 -31.99 -9.30
CA SER A 12 -21.28 -31.30 -8.23
C SER A 12 -20.36 -30.92 -7.07
N LYS A 13 -19.46 -31.84 -6.68
CA LYS A 13 -18.46 -31.59 -5.63
C LYS A 13 -17.45 -30.52 -6.06
N ALA A 14 -17.01 -30.53 -7.31
CA ALA A 14 -16.12 -29.50 -7.85
C ALA A 14 -16.79 -28.12 -7.79
N ALA A 15 -18.03 -27.99 -8.29
CA ALA A 15 -18.78 -26.75 -8.24
C ALA A 15 -18.99 -26.23 -6.79
N TYR A 16 -19.30 -27.13 -5.86
CA TYR A 16 -19.41 -26.79 -4.44
C TYR A 16 -18.09 -26.23 -3.88
N ASN A 17 -16.96 -26.91 -4.14
CA ASN A 17 -15.65 -26.47 -3.66
C ASN A 17 -15.27 -25.09 -4.22
N THR A 18 -15.51 -24.85 -5.51
CA THR A 18 -15.26 -23.54 -6.16
C THR A 18 -16.10 -22.44 -5.51
N ASN A 19 -17.38 -22.71 -5.22
CA ASN A 19 -18.26 -21.75 -4.55
C ASN A 19 -17.79 -21.45 -3.12
N VAL A 20 -17.43 -22.47 -2.34
CA VAL A 20 -16.90 -22.29 -0.97
C VAL A 20 -15.63 -21.45 -1.01
N GLN A 21 -14.71 -21.74 -1.93
CA GLN A 21 -13.48 -20.97 -2.11
C GLN A 21 -13.77 -19.51 -2.44
N LEU A 22 -14.64 -19.25 -3.42
CA LEU A 22 -15.03 -17.92 -3.87
C LEU A 22 -15.61 -17.07 -2.72
N TRP A 23 -16.62 -17.59 -2.01
CA TRP A 23 -17.26 -16.86 -0.91
C TRP A 23 -16.35 -16.69 0.31
N THR A 24 -15.47 -17.67 0.58
CA THR A 24 -14.49 -17.56 1.67
C THR A 24 -13.47 -16.45 1.39
N MET A 25 -12.92 -16.40 0.17
CA MET A 25 -12.01 -15.33 -0.26
C MET A 25 -12.68 -13.95 -0.21
N TYR A 26 -13.95 -13.88 -0.62
CA TYR A 26 -14.73 -12.66 -0.52
C TYR A 26 -14.89 -12.20 0.93
N ALA A 27 -15.37 -13.08 1.81
CA ALA A 27 -15.60 -12.77 3.22
C ALA A 27 -14.31 -12.30 3.92
N ILE A 28 -13.19 -12.98 3.67
CA ILE A 28 -11.88 -12.57 4.21
C ILE A 28 -11.47 -11.19 3.66
N GLY A 29 -11.60 -10.96 2.36
CA GLY A 29 -11.23 -9.67 1.74
C GLY A 29 -12.04 -8.49 2.29
N VAL A 30 -13.35 -8.66 2.46
CA VAL A 30 -14.24 -7.65 3.06
C VAL A 30 -13.88 -7.43 4.53
N ALA A 31 -13.68 -8.50 5.31
CA ALA A 31 -13.32 -8.41 6.72
C ALA A 31 -12.00 -7.64 6.93
N VAL A 32 -10.98 -7.91 6.10
CA VAL A 32 -9.70 -7.17 6.13
C VAL A 32 -9.88 -5.69 5.77
N THR A 33 -10.77 -5.38 4.83
CA THR A 33 -11.09 -3.98 4.46
C THR A 33 -11.87 -3.26 5.56
N MET A 34 -12.78 -3.95 6.24
CA MET A 34 -13.46 -3.43 7.42
C MET A 34 -12.47 -3.16 8.55
N LEU A 35 -11.54 -4.08 8.80
CA LEU A 35 -10.48 -3.90 9.79
C LEU A 35 -9.57 -2.72 9.45
N ARG A 36 -9.19 -2.54 8.18
CA ARG A 36 -8.50 -1.33 7.70
C ARG A 36 -9.29 -0.08 8.05
N THR A 37 -10.57 -0.04 7.68
CA THR A 37 -11.40 1.16 7.85
C THR A 37 -11.56 1.50 9.32
N TRP A 38 -11.78 0.49 10.16
CA TRP A 38 -11.82 0.64 11.61
C TRP A 38 -10.47 1.16 12.16
N SER A 39 -9.34 0.63 11.69
CA SER A 39 -8.01 1.13 12.04
C SER A 39 -7.85 2.61 11.75
N GLN A 40 -8.20 3.03 10.52
CA GLN A 40 -8.01 4.42 10.10
C GLN A 40 -8.97 5.34 10.83
N ALA A 41 -10.21 4.91 11.04
CA ALA A 41 -11.18 5.66 11.82
C ALA A 41 -10.73 5.86 13.29
N ARG A 42 -10.00 4.90 13.87
CA ARG A 42 -9.40 5.03 15.21
C ARG A 42 -8.22 6.01 15.25
N VAL A 43 -7.39 6.03 14.19
CA VAL A 43 -6.17 6.85 14.15
C VAL A 43 -6.45 8.29 13.71
N VAL A 44 -7.28 8.48 12.69
CA VAL A 44 -7.52 9.78 12.04
C VAL A 44 -8.90 10.35 12.42
N GLY A 45 -9.83 9.51 12.88
CA GLY A 45 -11.22 9.90 13.19
C GLY A 45 -12.16 9.71 11.99
N TRP A 46 -13.43 9.36 12.26
CA TRP A 46 -14.45 9.07 11.25
C TRP A 46 -14.76 10.24 10.29
N ARG A 47 -14.56 11.49 10.73
CA ARG A 47 -14.81 12.69 9.90
C ARG A 47 -13.64 13.05 8.99
N HIS A 48 -12.49 12.40 9.16
CA HIS A 48 -11.25 12.73 8.46
C HIS A 48 -10.74 11.56 7.61
N LEU A 49 -11.65 10.66 7.21
CA LEU A 49 -11.35 9.61 6.24
C LEU A 49 -10.90 10.24 4.92
N ARG A 50 -9.90 9.60 4.30
CA ARG A 50 -9.17 10.17 3.16
C ARG A 50 -9.60 9.50 1.86
N LEU A 51 -9.15 10.06 0.73
CA LEU A 51 -9.50 9.54 -0.60
C LEU A 51 -9.18 8.04 -0.74
N ASP A 52 -8.07 7.57 -0.18
CA ASP A 52 -7.67 6.17 -0.24
C ASP A 52 -8.67 5.21 0.45
N ASP A 53 -9.33 5.69 1.52
CA ASP A 53 -10.37 4.94 2.25
C ASP A 53 -11.66 4.84 1.43
N TYR A 54 -12.06 5.89 0.71
CA TYR A 54 -13.23 5.83 -0.17
C TYR A 54 -12.99 4.96 -1.40
N LEU A 55 -11.83 5.09 -2.04
CA LEU A 55 -11.49 4.33 -3.24
C LEU A 55 -11.44 2.82 -2.98
N VAL A 56 -10.99 2.37 -1.80
CA VAL A 56 -10.98 0.94 -1.48
C VAL A 56 -12.40 0.37 -1.34
N TRP A 57 -13.35 1.15 -0.79
CA TRP A 57 -14.75 0.74 -0.70
C TRP A 57 -15.44 0.72 -2.06
N VAL A 58 -15.13 1.66 -2.95
CA VAL A 58 -15.55 1.58 -4.36
C VAL A 58 -14.99 0.31 -5.01
N GLY A 59 -13.72 -0.02 -4.74
CA GLY A 59 -13.13 -1.31 -5.10
C GLY A 59 -13.95 -2.49 -4.57
N ILE A 60 -14.30 -2.50 -3.28
CA ILE A 60 -15.12 -3.57 -2.69
C ILE A 60 -16.49 -3.71 -3.37
N LEU A 61 -17.15 -2.63 -3.79
CA LEU A 61 -18.39 -2.72 -4.57
C LEU A 61 -18.19 -3.51 -5.88
N PHE A 62 -17.10 -3.23 -6.60
CA PHE A 62 -16.75 -3.99 -7.81
C PHE A 62 -16.31 -5.43 -7.48
N TYR A 63 -15.66 -5.67 -6.33
CA TYR A 63 -15.33 -7.01 -5.87
C TYR A 63 -16.58 -7.84 -5.57
N THR A 64 -17.58 -7.25 -4.88
CA THR A 64 -18.89 -7.89 -4.66
C THR A 64 -19.58 -8.20 -5.98
N ALA A 65 -19.57 -7.25 -6.93
CA ALA A 65 -20.15 -7.46 -8.25
C ALA A 65 -19.45 -8.61 -9.00
N GLN A 66 -18.12 -8.62 -9.02
CA GLN A 66 -17.33 -9.68 -9.67
C GLN A 66 -17.59 -11.05 -9.04
N VAL A 67 -17.57 -11.16 -7.70
CA VAL A 67 -17.86 -12.41 -6.99
C VAL A 67 -19.28 -12.90 -7.27
N SER A 68 -20.25 -11.99 -7.32
CA SER A 68 -21.62 -12.33 -7.68
C SER A 68 -21.71 -12.83 -9.12
N LEU A 69 -21.04 -12.17 -10.07
CA LEU A 69 -21.01 -12.59 -11.47
C LEU A 69 -20.36 -13.98 -11.63
N ALA A 70 -19.22 -14.23 -10.99
CA ALA A 70 -18.54 -15.52 -11.01
C ALA A 70 -19.42 -16.65 -10.47
N TYR A 71 -20.13 -16.42 -9.37
CA TYR A 71 -21.13 -17.38 -8.86
C TYR A 71 -22.24 -17.64 -9.89
N ASN A 72 -22.75 -16.59 -10.54
CA ASN A 72 -23.83 -16.70 -11.52
C ASN A 72 -23.39 -17.38 -12.84
N VAL A 73 -22.09 -17.38 -13.19
CA VAL A 73 -21.57 -18.20 -14.31
C VAL A 73 -21.90 -19.68 -14.08
N GLY A 74 -21.62 -20.20 -12.89
CA GLY A 74 -21.94 -21.59 -12.54
C GLY A 74 -23.43 -21.81 -12.31
N ALA A 75 -24.08 -20.92 -11.54
CA ALA A 75 -25.45 -21.12 -11.08
C ALA A 75 -26.52 -20.92 -12.18
N VAL A 76 -26.32 -19.95 -13.09
CA VAL A 76 -27.32 -19.57 -14.10
C VAL A 76 -26.88 -19.98 -15.51
N ALA A 77 -25.60 -19.81 -15.84
CA ALA A 77 -25.08 -20.13 -17.16
C ALA A 77 -24.49 -21.55 -17.27
N HIS A 78 -24.47 -22.33 -16.18
CA HIS A 78 -23.88 -23.68 -16.13
C HIS A 78 -22.43 -23.74 -16.61
N GLY A 79 -21.67 -22.65 -16.46
CA GLY A 79 -20.30 -22.53 -16.97
C GLY A 79 -20.21 -22.33 -18.49
N LEU A 80 -21.33 -22.15 -19.19
CA LEU A 80 -21.40 -22.03 -20.63
C LEU A 80 -21.35 -20.58 -21.09
N ALA A 81 -20.64 -20.31 -22.19
CA ALA A 81 -20.68 -19.06 -22.92
C ALA A 81 -20.59 -19.34 -24.43
N ASN A 82 -20.43 -18.30 -25.26
CA ASN A 82 -20.40 -18.44 -26.71
C ASN A 82 -19.04 -18.91 -27.29
N ASN A 83 -18.10 -19.32 -26.44
CA ASN A 83 -16.82 -19.96 -26.79
C ASN A 83 -16.92 -21.50 -26.71
N SER A 84 -15.81 -22.19 -27.00
CA SER A 84 -15.66 -23.64 -26.86
C SER A 84 -16.75 -24.46 -27.59
N MET A 85 -17.08 -24.04 -28.81
CA MET A 85 -18.00 -24.74 -29.72
C MET A 85 -17.43 -24.77 -31.13
N THR A 86 -17.51 -25.94 -31.77
CA THR A 86 -17.27 -26.11 -33.21
C THR A 86 -18.43 -25.51 -34.02
N ASP A 87 -18.17 -25.20 -35.29
CA ASP A 87 -19.22 -24.66 -36.17
C ASP A 87 -20.39 -25.64 -36.36
N ALA A 88 -20.11 -26.94 -36.35
CA ALA A 88 -21.14 -27.98 -36.39
C ALA A 88 -22.02 -27.98 -35.12
N GLN A 89 -21.42 -27.86 -33.93
CA GLN A 89 -22.15 -27.76 -32.67
C GLN A 89 -23.01 -26.49 -32.62
N ARG A 90 -22.50 -25.36 -33.13
CA ARG A 90 -23.28 -24.10 -33.21
C ARG A 90 -24.47 -24.21 -34.15
N ALA A 91 -24.28 -24.86 -35.30
CA ALA A 91 -25.34 -25.05 -36.30
C ALA A 91 -26.43 -26.03 -35.80
N ALA A 92 -26.05 -27.04 -35.03
CA ALA A 92 -26.97 -28.03 -34.47
C ALA A 92 -27.78 -27.51 -33.26
N LEU A 93 -27.33 -26.42 -32.62
CA LEU A 93 -27.96 -25.92 -31.40
C LEU A 93 -29.25 -25.13 -31.73
N SER A 94 -30.38 -25.63 -31.24
CA SER A 94 -31.66 -24.93 -31.38
C SER A 94 -31.68 -23.61 -30.59
N PRO A 95 -32.11 -22.48 -31.18
CA PRO A 95 -32.28 -21.21 -30.48
C PRO A 95 -33.27 -21.25 -29.30
N GLU A 96 -34.19 -22.21 -29.28
CA GLU A 96 -35.19 -22.37 -28.21
C GLU A 96 -34.70 -23.28 -27.08
N SER A 97 -33.51 -23.86 -27.22
CA SER A 97 -32.98 -24.78 -26.21
C SER A 97 -32.54 -24.04 -24.93
N PRO A 98 -32.67 -24.66 -23.76
CA PRO A 98 -32.14 -24.11 -22.51
C PRO A 98 -30.63 -23.83 -22.57
N GLU A 99 -29.87 -24.68 -23.29
CA GLU A 99 -28.43 -24.49 -23.49
C GLU A 99 -28.12 -23.19 -24.26
N TYR A 100 -28.89 -22.88 -25.31
CA TYR A 100 -28.73 -21.63 -26.06
C TYR A 100 -28.88 -20.42 -25.14
N HIS A 101 -29.94 -20.41 -24.32
CA HIS A 101 -30.17 -19.33 -23.37
C HIS A 101 -29.07 -19.22 -22.30
N ALA A 102 -28.61 -20.35 -21.76
CA ALA A 102 -27.49 -20.38 -20.81
C ALA A 102 -26.22 -19.78 -21.42
N ARG A 103 -25.87 -20.12 -22.66
CA ARG A 103 -24.70 -19.55 -23.37
C ARG A 103 -24.83 -18.05 -23.64
N VAL A 104 -26.02 -17.58 -24.00
CA VAL A 104 -26.27 -16.14 -24.19
C VAL A 104 -26.09 -15.38 -22.87
N ILE A 105 -26.65 -15.90 -21.78
CA ILE A 105 -26.53 -15.29 -20.45
C ILE A 105 -25.07 -15.33 -19.99
N GLY A 106 -24.39 -16.47 -20.10
CA GLY A 106 -23.00 -16.60 -19.71
C GLY A 106 -22.07 -15.67 -20.48
N SER A 107 -22.32 -15.45 -21.78
CA SER A 107 -21.54 -14.48 -22.57
C SER A 107 -21.71 -13.04 -22.06
N LYS A 108 -22.93 -12.66 -21.64
CA LYS A 108 -23.18 -11.35 -21.01
C LYS A 108 -22.52 -11.23 -19.64
N ILE A 109 -22.57 -12.28 -18.84
CA ILE A 109 -21.91 -12.33 -17.53
C ILE A 109 -20.39 -12.19 -17.70
N GLN A 110 -19.78 -12.90 -18.66
CA GLN A 110 -18.34 -12.81 -18.93
C GLN A 110 -17.92 -11.40 -19.36
N LEU A 111 -18.70 -10.74 -20.22
CA LEU A 111 -18.45 -9.35 -20.61
C LEU A 111 -18.51 -8.40 -19.39
N ALA A 112 -19.52 -8.55 -18.53
CA ALA A 112 -19.63 -7.79 -17.28
C ALA A 112 -18.51 -8.14 -16.29
N GLY A 113 -18.06 -9.41 -16.28
CA GLY A 113 -16.96 -9.90 -15.47
C GLY A 113 -15.65 -9.19 -15.79
N TRP A 114 -15.31 -9.05 -17.08
CA TRP A 114 -14.13 -8.29 -17.51
C TRP A 114 -14.19 -6.81 -17.11
N ALA A 115 -15.36 -6.18 -17.24
CA ALA A 115 -15.54 -4.77 -16.88
C ALA A 115 -15.41 -4.55 -15.36
N THR A 116 -16.07 -5.39 -14.56
CA THR A 116 -16.02 -5.32 -13.09
C THR A 116 -14.64 -5.66 -12.54
N TYR A 117 -13.98 -6.68 -13.10
CA TYR A 117 -12.58 -7.00 -12.80
C TYR A 117 -11.64 -5.82 -13.08
N SER A 118 -11.75 -5.22 -14.27
CA SER A 118 -10.89 -4.10 -14.66
C SER A 118 -11.10 -2.89 -13.76
N ALA A 119 -12.34 -2.61 -13.38
CA ALA A 119 -12.68 -1.56 -12.43
C ALA A 119 -12.10 -1.86 -11.04
N LEU A 120 -12.33 -3.05 -10.49
CA LEU A 120 -11.80 -3.46 -9.18
C LEU A 120 -10.29 -3.23 -9.09
N ILE A 121 -9.53 -3.83 -10.01
CA ILE A 121 -8.06 -3.74 -10.02
C ILE A 121 -7.62 -2.28 -10.12
N SER A 122 -8.28 -1.47 -10.95
CA SER A 122 -7.95 -0.06 -11.13
C SER A 122 -8.23 0.77 -9.87
N PHE A 123 -9.38 0.57 -9.21
CA PHE A 123 -9.70 1.29 -7.97
C PHE A 123 -8.77 0.91 -6.80
N LEU A 124 -8.35 -0.36 -6.71
CA LEU A 124 -7.34 -0.79 -5.75
C LEU A 124 -5.99 -0.10 -6.00
N LYS A 125 -5.54 -0.04 -7.26
CA LYS A 125 -4.32 0.68 -7.66
C LYS A 125 -4.40 2.18 -7.37
N LEU A 126 -5.54 2.80 -7.62
CA LEU A 126 -5.79 4.20 -7.29
C LEU A 126 -5.78 4.45 -5.77
N SER A 127 -6.38 3.56 -4.97
CA SER A 127 -6.30 3.62 -3.50
C SER A 127 -4.84 3.53 -3.03
N MET A 128 -4.04 2.65 -3.62
CA MET A 128 -2.62 2.49 -3.30
C MET A 128 -1.79 3.74 -3.67
N LEU A 129 -2.05 4.35 -4.84
CA LEU A 129 -1.43 5.64 -5.23
C LEU A 129 -1.84 6.80 -4.32
N ALA A 130 -3.10 6.86 -3.90
CA ALA A 130 -3.57 7.84 -2.94
C ALA A 130 -2.87 7.67 -1.59
N PHE A 131 -2.70 6.42 -1.13
CA PHE A 131 -1.91 6.11 0.05
C PHE A 131 -0.45 6.55 -0.10
N TYR A 132 0.17 6.30 -1.25
CA TYR A 132 1.53 6.74 -1.54
C TYR A 132 1.67 8.26 -1.54
N THR A 133 0.72 8.99 -2.11
CA THR A 133 0.70 10.46 -2.08
C THR A 133 0.78 10.99 -0.64
N ARG A 134 0.05 10.34 0.26
CA ARG A 134 0.02 10.63 1.68
C ARG A 134 1.31 10.24 2.40
N LEU A 135 1.87 9.07 2.11
CA LEU A 135 3.13 8.61 2.72
C LEU A 135 4.32 9.49 2.33
N MET A 136 4.34 9.96 1.08
CA MET A 136 5.40 10.82 0.54
C MET A 136 5.12 12.31 0.70
N ASN A 137 4.03 12.66 1.40
CA ASN A 137 3.72 14.05 1.62
C ASN A 137 4.80 14.68 2.53
N GLY A 138 5.56 15.64 1.99
CA GLY A 138 6.66 16.31 2.70
C GLY A 138 8.07 15.97 2.20
N LEU A 139 8.24 14.94 1.35
CA LEU A 139 9.57 14.55 0.84
C LEU A 139 10.05 15.33 -0.40
N GLY A 140 9.31 16.35 -0.83
CA GLY A 140 9.65 17.21 -1.97
C GLY A 140 9.13 16.71 -3.33
N ARG A 141 9.31 17.54 -4.37
CA ARG A 141 8.69 17.34 -5.70
C ARG A 141 9.18 16.08 -6.42
N ARG A 142 10.42 15.65 -6.17
CA ARG A 142 11.05 14.46 -6.78
C ARG A 142 10.27 13.16 -6.55
N TYR A 143 9.63 13.02 -5.38
CA TYR A 143 8.85 11.83 -5.04
C TYR A 143 7.38 11.92 -5.46
N ARG A 144 6.85 13.14 -5.66
CA ARG A 144 5.46 13.35 -6.09
C ARG A 144 5.27 13.10 -7.59
N ILE A 145 6.24 13.44 -8.43
CA ILE A 145 6.14 13.30 -9.90
C ILE A 145 5.85 11.85 -10.31
N PRO A 146 6.58 10.81 -9.83
CA PRO A 146 6.26 9.42 -10.15
C PRO A 146 4.85 9.01 -9.72
N ILE A 147 4.33 9.51 -8.60
CA ILE A 147 2.97 9.18 -8.15
C ILE A 147 1.93 9.71 -9.14
N TYR A 148 2.08 10.95 -9.63
CA TYR A 148 1.17 11.52 -10.62
C TYR A 148 1.26 10.79 -11.96
N ILE A 149 2.46 10.38 -12.40
CA ILE A 149 2.62 9.52 -13.57
C ILE A 149 1.88 8.19 -13.34
N GLY A 150 1.98 7.61 -12.16
CA GLY A 150 1.22 6.41 -11.76
C GLY A 150 -0.30 6.60 -11.88
N PHE A 151 -0.84 7.74 -11.44
CA PHE A 151 -2.27 8.04 -11.63
C PHE A 151 -2.68 8.07 -13.10
N VAL A 152 -1.90 8.77 -13.95
CA VAL A 152 -2.16 8.83 -15.39
C VAL A 152 -2.08 7.44 -16.02
N LEU A 153 -1.08 6.64 -15.63
CA LEU A 153 -0.87 5.30 -16.15
C LEU A 153 -2.04 4.37 -15.78
N VAL A 154 -2.49 4.37 -14.52
CA VAL A 154 -3.60 3.54 -14.05
C VAL A 154 -4.94 3.98 -14.64
N VAL A 155 -5.24 5.29 -14.69
CA VAL A 155 -6.49 5.77 -15.30
C VAL A 155 -6.49 5.52 -16.80
N GLY A 156 -5.36 5.75 -17.49
CA GLY A 156 -5.21 5.49 -18.91
C GLY A 156 -5.39 4.00 -19.25
N SER A 157 -4.77 3.10 -18.47
CA SER A 157 -4.89 1.66 -18.68
C SER A 157 -6.30 1.13 -18.38
N PHE A 158 -6.97 1.69 -17.37
CA PHE A 158 -8.38 1.41 -17.10
C PHE A 158 -9.28 1.81 -18.26
N LEU A 159 -9.14 3.04 -18.76
CA LEU A 159 -9.91 3.53 -19.90
C LEU A 159 -9.67 2.70 -21.16
N ALA A 160 -8.41 2.37 -21.46
CA ALA A 160 -8.06 1.51 -22.59
C ALA A 160 -8.71 0.12 -22.47
N SER A 161 -8.71 -0.46 -21.26
CA SER A 161 -9.34 -1.74 -21.00
C SER A 161 -10.86 -1.69 -21.20
N ILE A 162 -11.54 -0.70 -20.62
CA ILE A 162 -13.00 -0.53 -20.76
C ILE A 162 -13.41 -0.26 -22.21
N ILE A 163 -12.68 0.61 -22.91
CA ILE A 163 -12.93 0.89 -24.33
C ILE A 163 -12.79 -0.41 -25.14
N THR A 164 -11.75 -1.19 -24.90
CA THR A 164 -11.55 -2.46 -25.63
C THR A 164 -12.65 -3.47 -25.31
N ILE A 165 -13.04 -3.61 -24.05
CA ILE A 165 -14.14 -4.51 -23.63
C ILE A 165 -15.45 -4.14 -24.33
N LEU A 166 -15.78 -2.85 -24.42
CA LEU A 166 -17.07 -2.41 -24.96
C LEU A 166 -17.08 -2.19 -26.48
N ALA A 167 -15.93 -1.88 -27.09
CA ALA A 167 -15.87 -1.42 -28.48
C ALA A 167 -15.16 -2.40 -29.44
N SER A 168 -14.44 -3.41 -28.96
CA SER A 168 -13.70 -4.35 -29.83
C SER A 168 -14.61 -5.16 -30.75
N CYS A 169 -15.76 -5.60 -30.25
CA CYS A 169 -16.72 -6.38 -31.03
C CYS A 169 -17.81 -5.47 -31.64
N ARG A 170 -17.93 -5.48 -32.98
CA ARG A 170 -18.94 -4.71 -33.73
C ARG A 170 -19.68 -5.58 -34.76
N PRO A 171 -21.02 -5.53 -34.82
CA PRO A 171 -21.96 -4.86 -33.89
C PRO A 171 -21.97 -5.50 -32.49
N PHE A 172 -22.31 -4.71 -31.46
CA PHE A 172 -22.15 -5.08 -30.04
C PHE A 172 -22.91 -6.36 -29.64
N HIS A 173 -24.05 -6.65 -30.27
CA HIS A 173 -24.84 -7.85 -29.98
C HIS A 173 -24.12 -9.16 -30.34
N LYS A 174 -23.06 -9.11 -31.16
CA LYS A 174 -22.26 -10.30 -31.50
C LYS A 174 -21.51 -10.89 -30.29
N ASN A 175 -21.33 -10.12 -29.22
CA ASN A 175 -20.73 -10.61 -27.97
C ASN A 175 -21.47 -11.80 -27.34
N TRP A 176 -22.76 -11.98 -27.65
CA TRP A 176 -23.57 -13.11 -27.19
C TRP A 176 -24.24 -13.87 -28.34
N GLN A 177 -23.73 -13.70 -29.57
CA GLN A 177 -24.19 -14.48 -30.72
C GLN A 177 -23.59 -15.90 -30.65
N ILE A 178 -24.43 -16.91 -30.88
CA ILE A 178 -24.00 -18.32 -30.90
C ILE A 178 -23.75 -18.83 -32.32
N TYR A 179 -24.70 -18.60 -33.23
CA TYR A 179 -24.65 -18.98 -34.64
C TYR A 179 -25.07 -17.79 -35.53
N PRO A 180 -24.39 -17.52 -36.67
CA PRO A 180 -23.11 -18.10 -37.09
C PRO A 180 -21.98 -17.73 -36.11
N ASN A 181 -20.81 -18.36 -36.26
CA ASN A 181 -19.66 -18.09 -35.39
C ASN A 181 -19.27 -16.59 -35.43
N PRO A 182 -19.28 -15.87 -34.28
CA PRO A 182 -19.00 -14.43 -34.27
C PRO A 182 -17.50 -14.10 -34.35
N GLY A 183 -16.62 -15.10 -34.29
CA GLY A 183 -15.16 -14.93 -34.25
C GLY A 183 -14.62 -14.60 -32.86
N ASN A 184 -13.30 -14.79 -32.66
CA ASN A 184 -12.64 -14.67 -31.35
C ASN A 184 -12.83 -13.29 -30.69
N ILE A 185 -12.80 -12.21 -31.48
CA ILE A 185 -12.97 -10.84 -30.98
C ILE A 185 -14.29 -10.68 -30.21
N CYS A 186 -15.34 -11.36 -30.65
CA CYS A 186 -16.69 -11.30 -30.11
C CYS A 186 -17.04 -12.46 -29.17
N GLN A 187 -16.03 -13.15 -28.61
CA GLN A 187 -16.19 -14.20 -27.62
C GLN A 187 -15.62 -13.70 -26.28
N PRO A 188 -16.42 -13.08 -25.40
CA PRO A 188 -15.92 -12.40 -24.20
C PRO A 188 -15.04 -13.28 -23.29
N ALA A 189 -15.31 -14.58 -23.22
CA ALA A 189 -14.52 -15.51 -22.41
C ALA A 189 -13.06 -15.66 -22.88
N ILE A 190 -12.79 -15.50 -24.18
CA ILE A 190 -11.47 -15.76 -24.79
C ILE A 190 -11.02 -14.68 -25.78
N SER A 191 -11.59 -13.47 -25.68
CA SER A 191 -11.36 -12.39 -26.64
C SER A 191 -9.92 -11.89 -26.56
N MET A 192 -9.13 -12.15 -27.61
CA MET A 192 -7.71 -11.82 -27.65
C MET A 192 -7.42 -10.32 -27.43
N PRO A 193 -8.17 -9.37 -28.02
CA PRO A 193 -7.98 -7.94 -27.72
C PRO A 193 -8.17 -7.59 -26.25
N VAL A 194 -9.20 -8.15 -25.61
CA VAL A 194 -9.52 -7.90 -24.19
C VAL A 194 -8.43 -8.48 -23.29
N VAL A 195 -7.99 -9.71 -23.56
CA VAL A 195 -6.92 -10.35 -22.81
C VAL A 195 -5.60 -9.61 -22.98
N ALA A 196 -5.24 -9.24 -24.21
CA ALA A 196 -4.00 -8.54 -24.50
C ALA A 196 -3.92 -7.18 -23.80
N ILE A 197 -4.98 -6.35 -23.88
CA ILE A 197 -4.95 -5.01 -23.27
C ILE A 197 -4.96 -5.08 -21.75
N THR A 198 -5.72 -6.00 -21.15
CA THR A 198 -5.82 -6.12 -19.70
C THR A 198 -4.53 -6.70 -19.12
N PHE A 199 -3.94 -7.69 -19.78
CA PHE A 199 -2.64 -8.24 -19.41
C PHE A 199 -1.53 -7.20 -19.53
N ALA A 200 -1.44 -6.47 -20.66
CA ALA A 200 -0.47 -5.40 -20.84
C ALA A 200 -0.64 -4.30 -19.79
N SER A 201 -1.89 -3.95 -19.48
CA SER A 201 -2.20 -2.96 -18.42
C SER A 201 -1.63 -3.38 -17.08
N ASN A 202 -1.86 -4.63 -16.65
CA ASN A 202 -1.33 -5.14 -15.38
C ASN A 202 0.20 -5.26 -15.39
N LEU A 203 0.78 -5.76 -16.49
CA LEU A 203 2.23 -5.92 -16.64
C LEU A 203 2.97 -4.57 -16.61
N LEU A 204 2.33 -3.48 -17.03
CA LEU A 204 2.88 -2.13 -16.95
C LEU A 204 2.64 -1.48 -15.59
N THR A 205 1.41 -1.54 -15.06
CA THR A 205 1.05 -0.84 -13.82
C THR A 205 1.66 -1.49 -12.58
N ASP A 206 1.71 -2.81 -12.51
CA ASP A 206 1.99 -3.52 -11.26
C ASP A 206 3.47 -3.39 -10.87
N PRO A 207 4.44 -3.66 -11.77
CA PRO A 207 5.84 -3.39 -11.48
C PRO A 207 6.08 -1.91 -11.17
N TYR A 208 5.39 -0.99 -11.88
CA TYR A 208 5.53 0.44 -11.63
C TYR A 208 5.17 0.81 -10.19
N LEU A 209 4.02 0.33 -9.70
CA LEU A 209 3.55 0.57 -8.33
C LEU A 209 4.47 -0.06 -7.28
N ILE A 210 4.97 -1.27 -7.57
CA ILE A 210 5.89 -2.02 -6.70
C ILE A 210 7.23 -1.29 -6.55
N LEU A 211 7.75 -0.71 -7.64
CA LEU A 211 9.04 -0.02 -7.66
C LEU A 211 8.98 1.36 -6.98
N LEU A 212 7.80 1.96 -6.89
CA LEU A 212 7.60 3.32 -6.36
C LEU A 212 8.19 3.52 -4.94
N PRO A 213 7.93 2.66 -3.92
CA PRO A 213 8.50 2.84 -2.59
C PRO A 213 9.98 2.43 -2.44
N ILE A 214 10.59 1.75 -3.41
CA ILE A 214 11.95 1.16 -3.26
C ILE A 214 13.05 2.21 -3.07
N PRO A 215 13.13 3.30 -3.87
CA PRO A 215 14.17 4.31 -3.69
C PRO A 215 14.14 4.98 -2.31
N MET A 216 12.97 5.08 -1.69
CA MET A 216 12.84 5.59 -0.32
C MET A 216 13.34 4.60 0.73
N LEU A 217 13.07 3.31 0.53
CA LEU A 217 13.49 2.25 1.46
C LEU A 217 15.01 2.10 1.54
N TRP A 218 15.72 2.38 0.44
CA TRP A 218 17.18 2.27 0.37
C TRP A 218 17.91 3.48 0.97
N GLY A 219 17.32 4.67 0.95
CA GLY A 219 17.91 5.88 1.49
C GLY A 219 17.78 6.05 3.01
N SER A 220 17.04 5.16 3.69
CA SER A 220 16.72 5.31 5.11
C SER A 220 17.22 4.10 5.92
N SER A 221 17.92 4.35 7.04
CA SER A 221 18.42 3.33 7.97
C SER A 221 17.29 2.71 8.80
N LEU A 222 16.28 2.17 8.12
CA LEU A 222 15.06 1.71 8.74
C LEU A 222 15.32 0.43 9.55
N LYS A 223 14.82 0.42 10.80
CA LYS A 223 14.77 -0.73 11.71
C LYS A 223 14.24 -1.97 10.95
N VAL A 224 14.81 -3.15 11.21
CA VAL A 224 14.56 -4.44 10.53
C VAL A 224 13.07 -4.72 10.25
N ILE A 225 12.19 -4.31 11.15
CA ILE A 225 10.73 -4.48 11.03
C ILE A 225 10.15 -3.80 9.79
N LYS A 226 10.63 -2.60 9.42
CA LYS A 226 10.16 -1.90 8.21
C LYS A 226 10.67 -2.57 6.94
N LYS A 227 11.85 -3.21 6.98
CA LYS A 227 12.36 -4.05 5.89
C LYS A 227 11.46 -5.27 5.67
N ILE A 228 11.05 -5.96 6.74
CA ILE A 228 10.14 -7.11 6.65
C ILE A 228 8.79 -6.71 6.03
N ALA A 229 8.19 -5.61 6.48
CA ALA A 229 6.92 -5.13 5.91
C ALA A 229 7.03 -4.80 4.42
N ALA A 230 8.12 -4.15 4.01
CA ALA A 230 8.39 -3.88 2.60
C ALA A 230 8.57 -5.16 1.78
N THR A 231 9.28 -6.16 2.31
CA THR A 231 9.45 -7.47 1.64
C THR A 231 8.12 -8.18 1.45
N ILE A 232 7.21 -8.15 2.43
CA ILE A 232 5.88 -8.78 2.32
C ILE A 232 5.02 -8.10 1.25
N ILE A 233 5.03 -6.76 1.19
CA ILE A 233 4.27 -6.02 0.16
C ILE A 233 4.85 -6.29 -1.23
N LEU A 234 6.18 -6.34 -1.34
CA LEU A 234 6.88 -6.65 -2.58
C LEU A 234 6.56 -8.08 -3.07
N SER A 235 6.61 -9.08 -2.18
CA SER A 235 6.29 -10.46 -2.54
C SER A 235 4.84 -10.64 -2.94
N ALA A 236 3.91 -9.95 -2.27
CA ALA A 236 2.50 -9.98 -2.64
C ALA A 236 2.25 -9.35 -4.02
N GLY A 237 2.97 -8.27 -4.37
CA GLY A 237 2.96 -7.69 -5.71
C GLY A 237 3.47 -8.64 -6.80
N ILE A 238 4.56 -9.37 -6.53
CA ILE A 238 5.07 -10.40 -7.45
C ILE A 238 4.04 -11.52 -7.63
N PHE A 239 3.39 -11.97 -6.55
CA PHE A 239 2.36 -13.00 -6.62
C PHE A 239 1.16 -12.58 -7.50
N ILE A 240 0.72 -11.32 -7.40
CA ILE A 240 -0.34 -10.77 -8.26
C ILE A 240 0.08 -10.85 -9.73
N LEU A 241 1.31 -10.47 -10.05
CA LEU A 241 1.84 -10.55 -11.42
C LEU A 241 1.89 -11.98 -11.96
N VAL A 242 2.25 -12.95 -11.11
CA VAL A 242 2.22 -14.38 -11.47
C VAL A 242 0.79 -14.83 -11.77
N CYS A 243 -0.19 -14.46 -10.94
CA CYS A 243 -1.59 -14.81 -11.18
C CYS A 243 -2.11 -14.21 -12.50
N ALA A 244 -1.80 -12.94 -12.77
CA ALA A 244 -2.15 -12.27 -14.02
C ALA A 244 -1.53 -12.97 -15.24
N THR A 245 -0.28 -13.42 -15.11
CA THR A 245 0.42 -14.16 -16.18
C THR A 245 -0.19 -15.54 -16.40
N LEU A 246 -0.47 -16.30 -15.34
CA LEU A 246 -1.11 -17.61 -15.45
C LEU A 246 -2.49 -17.51 -16.10
N LYS A 247 -3.30 -16.52 -15.71
CA LYS A 247 -4.58 -16.22 -16.35
C LYS A 247 -4.43 -16.03 -17.87
N ALA A 248 -3.47 -15.22 -18.31
CA ALA A 248 -3.24 -14.99 -19.74
C ALA A 248 -2.77 -16.27 -20.47
N VAL A 249 -1.86 -17.03 -19.84
CA VAL A 249 -1.36 -18.29 -20.40
C VAL A 249 -2.48 -19.32 -20.55
N PHE A 250 -3.35 -19.49 -19.56
CA PHE A 250 -4.46 -20.43 -19.64
C PHE A 250 -5.45 -20.08 -20.76
N ILE A 251 -5.73 -18.79 -21.01
CA ILE A 251 -6.62 -18.41 -22.12
C ILE A 251 -5.98 -18.72 -23.49
N ILE A 252 -4.65 -18.63 -23.60
CA ILE A 252 -3.95 -18.78 -24.88
C ILE A 252 -3.64 -20.24 -25.19
N VAL A 253 -3.21 -21.01 -24.19
CA VAL A 253 -2.63 -22.35 -24.38
C VAL A 253 -3.67 -23.44 -24.19
N GLU A 254 -4.61 -23.29 -23.26
CA GLU A 254 -5.56 -24.33 -22.90
C GLU A 254 -6.84 -24.21 -23.74
N GLN A 255 -7.03 -25.15 -24.67
CA GLN A 255 -8.12 -25.09 -25.65
C GLN A 255 -9.49 -25.48 -25.08
N ASP A 256 -9.52 -26.41 -24.12
CA ASP A 256 -10.78 -26.97 -23.61
C ASP A 256 -11.30 -26.19 -22.40
N ASN A 257 -10.47 -26.06 -21.35
CA ASN A 257 -10.86 -25.48 -20.07
C ASN A 257 -10.18 -24.13 -19.74
N GLY A 258 -9.51 -23.50 -20.71
CA GLY A 258 -8.69 -22.31 -20.49
C GLY A 258 -9.45 -21.12 -19.89
N ALA A 259 -10.69 -20.88 -20.36
CA ALA A 259 -11.52 -19.80 -19.83
C ALA A 259 -11.88 -20.00 -18.34
N SER A 260 -12.26 -21.22 -17.96
CA SER A 260 -12.61 -21.55 -16.57
C SER A 260 -11.40 -21.45 -15.64
N LEU A 261 -10.24 -21.98 -16.06
CA LEU A 261 -9.00 -21.86 -15.29
C LEU A 261 -8.55 -20.40 -15.15
N ALA A 262 -8.70 -19.61 -16.20
CA ALA A 262 -8.39 -18.19 -16.17
C ALA A 262 -9.29 -17.41 -15.20
N GLU A 263 -10.57 -17.76 -15.11
CA GLU A 263 -11.51 -17.18 -14.15
C GLU A 263 -11.14 -17.52 -12.69
N GLU A 264 -10.73 -18.77 -12.42
CA GLU A 264 -10.24 -19.18 -11.10
C GLU A 264 -8.99 -18.39 -10.68
N TRP A 265 -8.00 -18.26 -11.56
CA TRP A 265 -6.80 -17.48 -11.29
C TRP A 265 -7.08 -15.97 -11.19
N GLY A 266 -8.04 -15.45 -11.96
CA GLY A 266 -8.50 -14.06 -11.84
C GLY A 266 -9.16 -13.76 -10.49
N THR A 267 -9.89 -14.72 -9.93
CA THR A 267 -10.46 -14.61 -8.58
C THR A 267 -9.35 -14.57 -7.52
N ARG A 268 -8.31 -15.41 -7.66
CA ARG A 268 -7.16 -15.41 -6.75
C ARG A 268 -6.34 -14.13 -6.84
N GLU A 269 -6.14 -13.61 -8.06
CA GLU A 269 -5.48 -12.34 -8.32
C GLU A 269 -6.19 -11.19 -7.60
N THR A 270 -7.51 -11.09 -7.79
CA THR A 270 -8.32 -10.01 -7.19
C THR A 270 -8.39 -10.12 -5.67
N PHE A 271 -8.50 -11.33 -5.11
CA PHE A 271 -8.35 -11.55 -3.68
C PHE A 271 -6.98 -11.07 -3.16
N ALA A 272 -5.88 -11.48 -3.78
CA ALA A 272 -4.54 -11.07 -3.39
C ALA A 272 -4.34 -9.54 -3.50
N ALA A 273 -4.89 -8.92 -4.54
CA ALA A 273 -4.89 -7.47 -4.72
C ALA A 273 -5.64 -6.74 -3.60
N VAL A 274 -6.82 -7.23 -3.20
CA VAL A 274 -7.59 -6.67 -2.07
C VAL A 274 -6.78 -6.77 -0.78
N ILE A 275 -6.21 -7.94 -0.47
CA ILE A 275 -5.41 -8.13 0.75
C ILE A 275 -4.18 -7.20 0.75
N THR A 276 -3.43 -7.18 -0.36
CA THR A 276 -2.21 -6.38 -0.50
C THR A 276 -2.48 -4.88 -0.38
N THR A 277 -3.57 -4.40 -0.97
CA THR A 277 -3.97 -2.98 -0.91
C THR A 277 -4.31 -2.55 0.52
N ASN A 278 -4.88 -3.45 1.33
CA ASN A 278 -5.25 -3.17 2.71
C ASN A 278 -4.11 -3.35 3.71
N LEU A 279 -3.09 -4.16 3.38
CA LEU A 279 -2.04 -4.58 4.29
C LEU A 279 -1.24 -3.42 4.95
N PRO A 280 -0.81 -2.36 4.23
CA PRO A 280 -0.01 -1.28 4.82
C PRO A 280 -0.72 -0.57 5.97
N MET A 281 -2.05 -0.48 5.91
CA MET A 281 -2.87 0.22 6.89
C MET A 281 -3.18 -0.66 8.10
N VAL A 282 -3.38 -1.96 7.88
CA VAL A 282 -3.67 -2.95 8.93
C VAL A 282 -2.41 -3.32 9.71
N PHE A 283 -1.22 -3.22 9.08
CA PHE A 283 0.06 -3.62 9.69
C PHE A 283 0.33 -2.97 11.05
N HIS A 284 -0.05 -1.70 11.24
CA HIS A 284 0.13 -1.00 12.52
C HIS A 284 -0.70 -1.62 13.66
N LEU A 285 -1.95 -2.02 13.39
CA LEU A 285 -2.77 -2.73 14.36
C LEU A 285 -2.26 -4.14 14.60
N LEU A 286 -1.92 -4.86 13.52
CA LEU A 286 -1.42 -6.21 13.60
C LEU A 286 -0.18 -6.26 14.51
N ARG A 287 0.74 -5.29 14.38
CA ARG A 287 1.89 -5.16 15.29
C ARG A 287 1.46 -5.01 16.75
N THR A 288 0.46 -4.17 17.02
CA THR A 288 0.04 -3.91 18.40
C THR A 288 -0.68 -5.12 19.00
N TRP A 289 -1.43 -5.85 18.19
CA TRP A 289 -2.13 -7.06 18.61
C TRP A 289 -1.17 -8.23 18.77
N LEU A 290 -0.24 -8.44 17.83
CA LEU A 290 0.82 -9.44 17.95
C LEU A 290 1.72 -9.16 19.15
N ALA A 291 2.07 -7.91 19.43
CA ALA A 291 2.85 -7.56 20.62
C ALA A 291 2.08 -7.83 21.93
N ARG A 292 0.74 -7.75 21.93
CA ARG A 292 -0.09 -8.11 23.09
C ARG A 292 -0.30 -9.61 23.23
N ALA A 293 -0.51 -10.31 22.12
CA ALA A 293 -0.73 -11.75 22.09
C ALA A 293 0.56 -12.56 22.35
N PHE A 294 1.70 -12.08 21.87
CA PHE A 294 3.02 -12.70 22.02
C PHE A 294 3.93 -11.93 22.97
N GLY A 295 3.39 -10.98 23.74
CA GLY A 295 4.14 -10.12 24.66
C GLY A 295 4.88 -10.87 25.77
N SER A 296 4.47 -12.10 26.09
CA SER A 296 5.19 -13.01 26.99
C SER A 296 6.31 -13.80 26.32
N ALA A 297 6.26 -14.01 25.00
CA ALA A 297 7.25 -14.77 24.23
C ALA A 297 8.37 -13.89 23.62
N PHE A 298 8.12 -12.58 23.49
CA PHE A 298 9.06 -11.62 22.89
C PHE A 298 9.65 -10.63 23.89
N GLN A 299 9.36 -10.76 25.19
CA GLN A 299 10.10 -10.07 26.24
C GLN A 299 11.50 -10.71 26.33
N SER A 300 12.39 -10.28 25.44
CA SER A 300 13.83 -10.43 25.63
C SER A 300 14.09 -10.01 27.07
N SER A 301 14.56 -10.97 27.88
CA SER A 301 15.05 -10.76 29.24
C SER A 301 15.71 -9.40 29.29
N GLN A 302 15.06 -8.41 29.93
CA GLN A 302 15.76 -7.21 30.30
C GLN A 302 16.86 -7.73 31.20
N LYS A 303 18.11 -7.70 30.73
CA LYS A 303 19.27 -7.82 31.61
C LYS A 303 19.05 -6.74 32.67
N SER A 304 18.58 -7.18 33.83
CA SER A 304 18.61 -6.40 35.04
C SER A 304 20.08 -6.06 35.23
N TYR A 305 20.45 -4.84 34.87
CA TYR A 305 21.74 -4.31 35.28
C TYR A 305 21.69 -4.33 36.80
N LYS A 306 22.37 -5.30 37.41
CA LYS A 306 22.70 -5.25 38.83
C LYS A 306 23.48 -3.95 39.00
N ASN A 307 22.83 -2.92 39.53
CA ASN A 307 23.55 -1.79 40.10
C ASN A 307 24.51 -2.39 41.13
N PRO A 308 25.82 -2.11 41.06
CA PRO A 308 26.75 -2.54 42.09
C PRO A 308 26.27 -1.95 43.42
N SER A 309 26.02 -2.83 44.39
CA SER A 309 25.75 -2.46 45.77
C SER A 309 26.95 -1.70 46.31
N GLY A 310 26.84 -0.39 46.45
CA GLY A 310 27.93 0.43 46.98
C GLY A 310 27.88 1.93 46.70
N PHE A 311 26.85 2.47 46.02
CA PHE A 311 26.72 3.92 45.89
C PHE A 311 25.95 4.49 47.08
N GLN A 312 26.69 4.95 48.09
CA GLN A 312 26.17 5.84 49.13
C GLN A 312 26.18 7.27 48.58
N THR A 313 25.00 7.85 48.36
CA THR A 313 24.86 9.26 48.03
C THR A 313 25.23 10.10 49.27
N ILE A 314 26.20 11.00 49.13
CA ILE A 314 26.53 12.01 50.15
C ILE A 314 25.34 12.99 50.19
N GLY A 315 24.55 12.92 51.27
CA GLY A 315 23.38 13.79 51.46
C GLY A 315 22.23 13.20 52.28
N GLY A 316 22.38 12.04 52.93
CA GLY A 316 21.38 11.49 53.85
C GLY A 316 21.87 11.52 55.29
N GLY A 317 21.35 12.45 56.09
CA GLY A 317 21.63 12.55 57.53
C GLY A 317 21.26 11.27 58.28
N GLY A 318 22.10 10.93 59.25
CA GLY A 318 22.01 9.69 60.02
C GLY A 318 20.80 9.60 60.95
N GLY A 319 20.37 8.36 61.15
CA GLY A 319 19.45 7.95 62.21
C GLY A 319 19.63 6.46 62.46
N LEU A 320 20.33 6.11 63.54
CA LEU A 320 20.43 4.75 64.04
C LEU A 320 19.05 4.26 64.52
N GLY A 321 18.78 2.98 64.30
CA GLY A 321 17.93 2.18 65.19
C GLY A 321 16.85 1.34 64.51
N GLY A 322 16.88 0.05 64.81
CA GLY A 322 15.63 -0.66 65.12
C GLY A 322 15.09 -1.63 64.07
N SER A 323 15.21 -2.90 64.42
CA SER A 323 14.51 -4.08 63.90
C SER A 323 12.99 -3.90 63.69
N SER A 324 12.46 -4.78 62.81
CA SER A 324 11.16 -5.46 62.91
C SER A 324 10.08 -5.07 61.87
N SER A 325 9.67 -6.10 61.11
CA SER A 325 8.29 -6.48 60.83
C SER A 325 7.32 -5.39 60.33
N ARG A 326 6.79 -5.54 59.10
CA ARG A 326 5.53 -6.26 58.87
C ARG A 326 5.08 -6.13 57.42
N ASN A 327 4.65 -7.28 56.92
CA ASN A 327 3.74 -7.47 55.82
C ASN A 327 2.54 -6.49 55.91
N ARG A 328 2.30 -5.67 54.88
CA ARG A 328 1.02 -4.98 54.66
C ARG A 328 0.83 -4.71 53.18
N GLY A 329 -0.17 -5.37 52.60
CA GLY A 329 -0.64 -5.14 51.23
C GLY A 329 -1.55 -3.92 51.08
N LYS A 330 -1.96 -3.72 49.82
CA LYS A 330 -2.77 -2.63 49.21
C LYS A 330 -1.99 -1.32 49.00
N ALA A 331 -2.13 -0.61 47.88
CA ALA A 331 -3.20 -0.58 46.90
C ALA A 331 -2.67 -0.34 45.47
N SER A 332 -3.41 -0.91 44.51
CA SER A 332 -3.45 -0.51 43.11
C SER A 332 -4.06 0.89 42.98
N ASP A 333 -3.44 1.77 42.20
CA ASP A 333 -4.13 2.89 41.57
C ASP A 333 -3.63 3.12 40.13
N PRO A 334 -4.47 3.71 39.27
CA PRO A 334 -4.51 3.40 37.87
C PRO A 334 -3.63 4.30 37.00
N ILE A 335 -3.28 3.70 35.87
CA ILE A 335 -2.73 4.25 34.65
C ILE A 335 -3.27 5.66 34.33
N THR A 336 -2.38 6.66 34.33
CA THR A 336 -2.57 7.90 33.56
C THR A 336 -1.93 7.71 32.19
N ILE A 337 -2.76 7.51 31.16
CA ILE A 337 -2.37 7.58 29.75
C ILE A 337 -2.12 9.06 29.44
N GLY A 338 -0.86 9.42 29.30
CA GLY A 338 -0.40 10.72 28.85
C GLY A 338 0.90 10.57 28.07
N LEU A 339 0.89 9.78 27.00
CA LEU A 339 2.00 9.71 26.06
C LEU A 339 1.73 10.64 24.88
N THR A 340 2.03 11.92 25.11
CA THR A 340 2.45 12.81 24.03
C THR A 340 3.90 12.42 23.73
N PHE A 341 4.13 11.58 22.73
CA PHE A 341 5.48 11.37 22.19
C PHE A 341 5.87 12.63 21.42
N THR A 342 6.60 13.55 22.05
CA THR A 342 7.41 14.54 21.33
C THR A 342 8.67 13.85 20.84
N GLU A 343 8.72 13.65 19.53
CA GLU A 343 9.79 13.08 18.72
C GLU A 343 10.97 14.08 18.57
N SER A 344 11.62 14.46 19.69
CA SER A 344 12.72 15.46 19.66
C SER A 344 14.03 15.07 20.35
N GLU A 345 14.15 13.90 20.99
CA GLU A 345 15.42 13.52 21.67
C GLU A 345 16.35 12.58 20.87
N GLU A 346 15.97 12.10 19.69
CA GLU A 346 16.86 11.28 18.86
C GLU A 346 17.71 12.12 17.90
N ARG A 347 18.45 13.14 18.40
CA ARG A 347 19.46 13.84 17.58
C ARG A 347 20.47 14.68 18.35
N MET A 348 21.12 14.18 19.40
CA MET A 348 22.23 14.96 19.99
C MET A 348 23.31 14.18 20.76
N MET A 349 23.77 13.02 20.28
CA MET A 349 25.08 12.47 20.68
C MET A 349 25.49 11.37 19.70
N ASP A 350 26.07 11.71 18.55
CA ASP A 350 26.79 10.67 17.78
C ASP A 350 28.00 11.18 17.01
N ASN A 351 28.61 12.31 17.38
CA ASN A 351 29.90 12.73 16.81
C ASN A 351 30.64 13.75 17.71
N MET A 352 31.13 13.31 18.87
CA MET A 352 32.28 13.98 19.51
C MET A 352 33.39 12.98 19.80
N LYS A 353 34.44 13.04 18.97
CA LYS A 353 35.74 12.44 19.26
C LYS A 353 36.33 13.17 20.49
N MET A 354 36.39 12.48 21.64
CA MET A 354 37.00 12.97 22.87
C MET A 354 38.55 12.96 22.84
N GLN A 355 39.19 13.54 21.82
CA GLN A 355 40.66 13.54 21.72
C GLN A 355 41.30 14.89 21.40
N ALA A 356 40.61 16.01 21.60
CA ALA A 356 41.23 17.34 21.46
C ALA A 356 40.71 18.34 22.51
N LEU A 357 40.92 18.05 23.79
CA LEU A 357 40.82 19.05 24.85
C LEU A 357 42.24 19.46 25.25
N LYS A 358 42.67 20.61 24.76
CA LYS A 358 43.93 21.26 25.16
C LYS A 358 43.62 22.07 26.42
N ALA A 359 44.13 21.65 27.57
CA ALA A 359 44.01 22.39 28.82
C ALA A 359 44.83 23.68 28.73
N TYR A 360 44.17 24.83 28.94
CA TYR A 360 44.86 26.10 29.18
C TYR A 360 45.09 26.28 30.68
N PRO A 361 46.30 26.64 31.13
CA PRO A 361 46.53 26.99 32.53
C PRO A 361 45.93 28.38 32.83
N ALA A 362 45.31 28.51 33.99
CA ALA A 362 44.76 29.78 34.48
C ALA A 362 45.89 30.79 34.79
N PRO A 363 45.66 32.10 34.62
CA PRO A 363 46.63 33.11 35.04
C PRO A 363 46.68 33.19 36.57
N VAL A 364 47.90 33.21 37.11
CA VAL A 364 48.16 33.49 38.52
C VAL A 364 48.18 35.01 38.72
N SER A 365 47.30 35.53 39.56
CA SER A 365 47.39 36.91 40.08
C SER A 365 47.74 36.89 41.58
N PRO A 366 48.59 37.82 42.06
CA PRO A 366 49.13 37.78 43.41
C PRO A 366 48.26 38.51 44.43
N HIS A 367 48.36 38.05 45.68
CA HIS A 367 47.97 38.63 46.98
C HIS A 367 46.67 38.18 47.67
N PRO A 368 46.70 38.12 49.02
CA PRO A 368 45.91 37.19 49.82
C PRO A 368 44.78 37.88 50.60
N ASP A 369 43.97 37.00 51.21
CA ASP A 369 43.14 37.19 52.40
C ASP A 369 41.60 37.31 52.22
N THR A 370 40.98 36.24 52.75
CA THR A 370 39.71 36.15 53.48
C THR A 370 38.36 36.32 52.76
N ASP A 371 37.77 35.14 52.53
CA ASP A 371 36.52 34.65 53.16
C ASP A 371 35.18 34.82 52.42
N ASN A 372 34.42 33.71 52.46
CA ASN A 372 33.07 33.45 51.90
C ASN A 372 32.96 33.20 50.38
N GLY A 373 33.21 31.94 49.98
CA GLY A 373 32.93 31.42 48.65
C GLY A 373 31.43 31.25 48.37
N ALA A 374 30.73 32.34 48.06
CA ALA A 374 29.45 32.28 47.36
C ALA A 374 29.71 31.94 45.89
N ILE A 375 29.11 30.85 45.39
CA ILE A 375 29.12 30.52 43.96
C ILE A 375 28.17 31.49 43.26
N VAL A 376 28.73 32.53 42.64
CA VAL A 376 27.98 33.44 41.78
C VAL A 376 27.93 32.84 40.38
N VAL A 377 26.75 32.41 39.95
CA VAL A 377 26.50 32.01 38.55
C VAL A 377 26.24 33.28 37.75
N SER A 378 27.21 33.70 36.94
CA SER A 378 27.05 34.78 35.96
C SER A 378 26.56 34.19 34.64
N ASN A 379 25.32 34.51 34.25
CA ASN A 379 24.84 34.22 32.91
C ASN A 379 25.23 35.39 31.98
N GLN A 380 26.37 35.28 31.30
CA GLN A 380 26.65 36.16 30.17
C GLN A 380 25.95 35.61 28.92
N ILE A 381 25.08 36.44 28.33
CA ILE A 381 24.43 36.18 27.05
C ILE A 381 25.16 37.03 26.02
N GLU A 382 26.00 36.40 25.21
CA GLU A 382 26.63 37.05 24.05
C GLU A 382 25.69 36.92 22.85
N ILE A 383 25.13 38.06 22.40
CA ILE A 383 24.27 38.12 21.22
C ILE A 383 25.14 38.47 20.03
N THR A 384 25.47 37.48 19.20
CA THR A 384 26.16 37.68 17.92
C THR A 384 25.15 38.06 16.84
N HIS A 385 25.21 39.31 16.38
CA HIS A 385 24.48 39.76 15.20
C HIS A 385 25.31 39.48 13.94
N GLU A 386 24.94 38.48 13.15
CA GLU A 386 25.45 38.34 11.77
C GLU A 386 24.73 39.33 10.86
N THR A 387 25.40 40.43 10.53
CA THR A 387 24.95 41.35 9.48
C THR A 387 25.52 40.85 8.15
N ARG A 388 24.66 40.36 7.26
CA ARG A 388 25.06 39.94 5.91
C ARG A 388 25.54 41.14 5.09
N SER A 389 26.86 41.30 5.03
CA SER A 389 27.55 42.25 4.14
C SER A 389 27.35 41.86 2.68
N SER A 390 26.63 42.69 1.92
CA SER A 390 26.65 42.70 0.46
C SER A 390 27.90 43.43 -0.01
N ALA A 391 28.93 42.69 -0.38
CA ALA A 391 30.07 43.20 -1.13
C ALA A 391 30.19 42.36 -2.41
N HIS A 392 29.62 42.86 -3.51
CA HIS A 392 30.22 42.64 -4.81
C HIS A 392 30.95 43.93 -5.16
N SER A 393 32.24 43.75 -5.36
CA SER A 393 33.32 44.70 -5.45
C SER A 393 33.17 45.73 -6.56
N ASP A 394 33.59 46.94 -6.18
CA ASP A 394 34.10 48.01 -7.02
C ASP A 394 34.94 47.51 -8.21
N ALA A 395 34.55 47.94 -9.40
CA ALA A 395 35.47 48.27 -10.47
C ALA A 395 35.09 49.65 -11.00
N GLU A 396 36.12 50.48 -11.17
CA GLU A 396 36.11 51.76 -11.90
C GLU A 396 35.58 53.02 -11.20
N ALA A 397 36.45 53.54 -10.33
CA ALA A 397 36.65 54.99 -10.23
C ALA A 397 37.29 55.52 -11.52
N ALA A 398 36.59 56.38 -12.27
CA ALA A 398 37.13 57.58 -12.91
C ALA A 398 36.09 58.31 -13.79
N GLY A 399 35.64 59.49 -13.32
CA GLY A 399 35.59 60.68 -14.18
C GLY A 399 34.39 60.92 -15.11
N ARG A 400 33.70 62.03 -14.80
CA ARG A 400 33.15 63.06 -15.73
C ARG A 400 31.78 62.85 -16.42
N THR A 401 30.83 63.68 -15.93
CA THR A 401 29.89 64.57 -16.66
C THR A 401 28.84 63.98 -17.62
N THR A 402 27.58 64.27 -17.29
CA THR A 402 26.35 64.24 -18.13
C THR A 402 26.35 65.35 -19.21
N PRO A 403 25.27 65.55 -19.99
CA PRO A 403 24.48 64.62 -20.84
C PRO A 403 24.27 65.18 -22.27
N HIS A 404 23.86 64.37 -23.25
CA HIS A 404 23.04 64.83 -24.40
C HIS A 404 22.35 63.65 -25.09
N ALA A 405 21.02 63.74 -25.24
CA ALA A 405 20.21 63.06 -26.26
C ALA A 405 20.29 63.86 -27.59
N PRO A 406 19.66 63.46 -28.74
CA PRO A 406 18.70 62.38 -28.98
C PRO A 406 18.91 61.59 -30.32
N GLU A 407 17.89 60.81 -30.68
CA GLU A 407 17.40 60.49 -32.05
C GLU A 407 17.66 59.13 -32.73
N GLU A 408 16.51 58.52 -33.06
CA GLU A 408 16.11 57.86 -34.30
C GLU A 408 16.43 56.39 -34.66
N SER A 409 15.33 55.74 -35.09
CA SER A 409 15.20 54.77 -36.18
C SER A 409 15.57 53.31 -35.93
N TRP A 410 14.56 52.46 -35.79
CA TRP A 410 14.61 51.08 -36.30
C TRP A 410 13.25 50.64 -36.84
N LEU A 411 13.08 50.82 -38.15
CA LEU A 411 12.37 49.87 -39.01
C LEU A 411 13.40 48.85 -39.51
N ARG A 412 13.22 47.58 -39.17
CA ARG A 412 13.31 46.41 -40.06
C ARG A 412 13.04 45.12 -39.29
#